data_AF-A0A1E7FDM5-F1
#
_entry.id   AF-A0A1E7FDM5-F1
#
_cell.length_a   1.000
_cell.length_b   1.000
_cell.length_c   1.000
_cell.angle_alpha   90.00
_cell.angle_beta   90.00
_cell.angle_gamma   90.00
#
_symmetry.space_group_name_H-M   'P 1'
#
loop_
_entity.id
_entity.type
_entity.pdbx_description
1 polymer ?
#
loop_
_entity_poly.entity_id
_entity_poly.type
_entity_poly.pdbx_seq_one_letter_code
_entity_poly.pdbx_strand_id
1 'polypeptide(L)'
;MQEFQYKFLTLLPGGNPENDPPPGPRPSAIILRDYREAEIRHGRLAMIAVIIWPIQEKLDQLFLEEDVFGPIMYGPITLPYLPLFMTLIMMLLGYLDIYAKDIQEEENVGDAFLPGDCFWDPLKILQGAPSTMKRNMQERELFNGRVAMVAFAAFVFEELTSHRAIIDIPGNEMLFVPAYQIPSVQEYLDSLFLIYSS
;
A
#
# COMPACT_ATOMS: atom_id res chain seq x y z
N MET A 1 -29.59 -6.03 -15.86
CA MET A 1 -28.45 -5.71 -14.98
C MET A 1 -28.86 -5.22 -13.60
N GLN A 2 -29.92 -4.42 -13.45
CA GLN A 2 -30.36 -3.91 -12.15
C GLN A 2 -30.84 -5.01 -11.17
N GLU A 3 -31.63 -5.99 -11.64
CA GLU A 3 -32.06 -7.18 -10.86
C GLU A 3 -30.91 -7.93 -10.14
N PHE A 4 -29.75 -8.06 -10.79
CA PHE A 4 -28.59 -8.75 -10.20
C PHE A 4 -27.94 -7.94 -9.08
N GLN A 5 -27.95 -6.60 -9.17
CA GLN A 5 -27.42 -5.72 -8.13
C GLN A 5 -28.27 -5.74 -6.84
N TYR A 6 -29.57 -6.04 -6.92
CA TYR A 6 -30.40 -6.09 -5.71
C TYR A 6 -30.37 -7.48 -5.04
N LYS A 7 -30.15 -8.53 -5.83
CA LYS A 7 -30.09 -9.90 -5.34
C LYS A 7 -28.84 -10.21 -4.49
N PHE A 8 -27.74 -9.48 -4.68
CA PHE A 8 -26.57 -9.61 -3.78
C PHE A 8 -26.82 -8.91 -2.44
N LEU A 9 -27.57 -7.79 -2.42
CA LEU A 9 -27.84 -7.03 -1.20
C LEU A 9 -28.74 -7.81 -0.24
N THR A 10 -29.64 -8.65 -0.75
CA THR A 10 -30.47 -9.55 0.05
C THR A 10 -29.71 -10.72 0.68
N LEU A 11 -28.46 -10.97 0.25
CA LEU A 11 -27.61 -12.04 0.80
C LEU A 11 -26.68 -11.53 1.90
N LEU A 12 -26.68 -10.22 2.19
CA LEU A 12 -25.92 -9.66 3.30
C LEU A 12 -26.54 -10.10 4.63
N PRO A 13 -25.73 -10.48 5.64
CA PRO A 13 -26.24 -10.80 6.96
C PRO A 13 -26.97 -9.58 7.54
N GLY A 14 -28.28 -9.71 7.76
CA GLY A 14 -29.15 -8.66 8.32
C GLY A 14 -30.30 -8.17 7.41
N GLY A 15 -30.36 -8.58 6.13
CA GLY A 15 -31.46 -8.20 5.23
C GLY A 15 -32.71 -9.08 5.40
N ASN A 16 -33.89 -8.48 5.61
CA ASN A 16 -35.17 -9.19 5.64
C ASN A 16 -35.92 -8.99 4.30
N PRO A 17 -35.90 -9.97 3.38
CA PRO A 17 -36.46 -9.82 2.03
C PRO A 17 -37.99 -9.67 1.99
N GLU A 18 -38.69 -9.95 3.10
CA GLU A 18 -40.15 -9.95 3.15
C GLU A 18 -40.72 -8.62 3.68
N ASN A 19 -39.94 -7.89 4.49
CA ASN A 19 -40.38 -6.66 5.17
C ASN A 19 -39.61 -5.40 4.74
N ASP A 20 -38.43 -5.53 4.13
CA ASP A 20 -37.62 -4.38 3.75
C ASP A 20 -38.02 -3.89 2.34
N PRO A 21 -38.30 -2.58 2.16
CA PRO A 21 -38.57 -2.03 0.83
C PRO A 21 -37.34 -2.23 -0.09
N PRO A 22 -37.53 -2.49 -1.40
CA PRO A 22 -36.42 -2.66 -2.31
C PRO A 22 -35.52 -1.41 -2.26
N PRO A 23 -34.19 -1.59 -2.08
CA PRO A 23 -33.30 -0.47 -1.88
C PRO A 23 -33.35 0.46 -3.10
N GLY A 24 -33.75 1.70 -2.86
CA GLY A 24 -33.78 2.73 -3.90
C GLY A 24 -32.40 2.94 -4.53
N PRO A 25 -32.33 3.46 -5.76
CA PRO A 25 -31.05 3.80 -6.38
C PRO A 25 -30.30 4.78 -5.46
N ARG A 26 -29.10 4.38 -5.02
CA ARG A 26 -28.25 5.22 -4.19
C ARG A 26 -27.97 6.52 -4.94
N PRO A 27 -28.07 7.70 -4.30
CA PRO A 27 -27.75 8.96 -4.95
C PRO A 27 -26.29 8.94 -5.43
N SER A 28 -26.06 9.45 -6.64
CA SER A 28 -24.76 9.39 -7.32
C SER A 28 -23.62 10.05 -6.52
N ALA A 29 -23.93 11.04 -5.67
CA ALA A 29 -22.96 11.69 -4.79
C ALA A 29 -22.37 10.74 -3.73
N ILE A 30 -23.17 9.84 -3.15
CA ILE A 30 -22.70 8.87 -2.15
C ILE A 30 -21.80 7.85 -2.81
N ILE A 31 -22.15 7.40 -4.02
CA ILE A 31 -21.35 6.45 -4.79
C ILE A 31 -19.95 7.03 -5.10
N LEU A 32 -19.88 8.30 -5.52
CA LEU A 32 -18.60 8.96 -5.79
C LEU A 32 -17.74 9.14 -4.54
N ARG A 33 -18.35 9.39 -3.39
CA ARG A 33 -17.67 9.47 -2.09
C ARG A 33 -17.05 8.11 -1.74
N ASP A 34 -17.83 7.03 -1.81
CA ASP A 34 -17.38 5.69 -1.46
C ASP A 34 -16.23 5.23 -2.39
N TYR A 35 -16.27 5.58 -3.68
CA TYR A 35 -15.16 5.31 -4.61
C TYR A 35 -13.90 6.10 -4.28
N ARG A 36 -14.02 7.38 -3.89
CA ARG A 36 -12.87 8.19 -3.50
C ARG A 36 -12.22 7.67 -2.22
N GLU A 37 -13.01 7.24 -1.25
CA GLU A 37 -12.50 6.64 -0.02
C GLU A 37 -11.78 5.32 -0.30
N ALA A 38 -12.37 4.46 -1.14
CA ALA A 38 -11.72 3.23 -1.57
C ALA A 38 -10.39 3.50 -2.28
N GLU A 39 -10.34 4.49 -3.17
CA GLU A 39 -9.11 4.88 -3.89
C GLU A 39 -8.00 5.29 -2.91
N ILE A 40 -8.30 6.12 -1.91
CA ILE A 40 -7.31 6.58 -0.92
C ILE A 40 -6.81 5.40 -0.08
N ARG A 41 -7.69 4.52 0.38
CA ARG A 41 -7.29 3.33 1.17
C ARG A 41 -6.37 2.40 0.38
N HIS A 42 -6.72 2.10 -0.88
CA HIS A 42 -5.86 1.27 -1.74
C HIS A 42 -4.54 2.00 -2.06
N GLY A 43 -4.56 3.32 -2.23
CA GLY A 43 -3.36 4.11 -2.53
C GLY A 43 -2.35 4.08 -1.39
N ARG A 44 -2.81 4.24 -0.14
CA ARG A 44 -1.95 4.11 1.06
C ARG A 44 -1.37 2.72 1.19
N LEU A 45 -2.18 1.68 0.98
CA LEU A 45 -1.72 0.29 1.04
C LEU A 45 -0.69 -0.01 -0.07
N ALA A 46 -0.91 0.49 -1.29
CA ALA A 46 0.04 0.35 -2.39
C ALA A 46 1.35 1.09 -2.12
N MET A 47 1.31 2.32 -1.57
CA MET A 47 2.52 3.07 -1.21
C MET A 47 3.38 2.31 -0.19
N ILE A 48 2.75 1.69 0.81
CA ILE A 48 3.47 0.87 1.80
C ILE A 48 4.00 -0.42 1.16
N ALA A 49 3.19 -1.11 0.34
CA ALA A 49 3.57 -2.37 -0.29
C ALA A 49 4.78 -2.23 -1.21
N VAL A 50 4.83 -1.17 -2.03
CA VAL A 50 5.95 -0.88 -2.95
C VAL A 50 7.27 -0.65 -2.20
N ILE A 51 7.21 -0.13 -0.96
CA ILE A 51 8.40 0.09 -0.13
C ILE A 51 8.82 -1.20 0.58
N ILE A 52 7.85 -1.94 1.14
CA ILE A 52 8.13 -3.16 1.91
C ILE A 52 8.67 -4.26 1.00
N TRP A 53 8.19 -4.39 -0.24
CA TRP A 53 8.60 -5.46 -1.15
C TRP A 53 10.13 -5.55 -1.34
N PRO A 54 10.85 -4.50 -1.82
CA PRO A 54 12.30 -4.58 -1.99
C PRO A 54 13.05 -4.69 -0.65
N ILE A 55 12.52 -4.12 0.44
CA ILE A 55 13.11 -4.27 1.78
C ILE A 55 13.03 -5.73 2.21
N GLN A 56 11.90 -6.38 1.98
CA GLN A 56 11.69 -7.78 2.34
C GLN A 56 12.64 -8.68 1.55
N GLU A 57 12.78 -8.50 0.24
CA GLU A 57 13.74 -9.27 -0.57
C GLU A 57 15.19 -9.04 -0.11
N LYS A 58 15.57 -7.82 0.29
CA LYS A 58 16.91 -7.53 0.84
C LYS A 58 17.13 -8.15 2.22
N LEU A 59 16.12 -8.19 3.07
CA LEU A 59 16.20 -8.87 4.37
C LEU A 59 16.30 -10.38 4.17
N ASP A 60 15.58 -10.93 3.19
CA ASP A 60 15.67 -12.35 2.82
C ASP A 60 17.10 -12.70 2.38
N GLN A 61 17.67 -11.90 1.47
CA GLN A 61 19.09 -11.99 1.06
C GLN A 61 20.09 -11.91 2.22
N LEU A 62 19.76 -11.21 3.31
CA LEU A 62 20.64 -11.03 4.46
C LEU A 62 20.54 -12.16 5.49
N PHE A 63 19.34 -12.71 5.71
CA PHE A 63 19.07 -13.64 6.80
C PHE A 63 19.06 -15.11 6.38
N LEU A 64 18.98 -15.42 5.08
CA LEU A 64 18.94 -16.80 4.57
C LEU A 64 20.20 -17.18 3.79
N GLU A 65 20.56 -18.46 3.87
CA GLU A 65 21.65 -19.05 3.09
C GLU A 65 21.24 -19.23 1.61
N GLU A 66 22.23 -19.15 0.70
CA GLU A 66 22.06 -19.01 -0.76
C GLU A 66 21.16 -20.06 -1.44
N ASP A 67 20.91 -21.20 -0.79
CA ASP A 67 20.22 -22.35 -1.37
C ASP A 67 18.68 -22.31 -1.23
N VAL A 68 18.11 -21.32 -0.51
CA VAL A 68 16.65 -21.21 -0.25
C VAL A 68 16.04 -19.93 -0.84
N PHE A 69 16.79 -19.16 -1.63
CA PHE A 69 16.28 -17.92 -2.21
C PHE A 69 15.16 -18.18 -3.22
N GLY A 70 14.03 -17.51 -3.01
CA GLY A 70 12.89 -17.56 -3.90
C GLY A 70 12.20 -16.19 -4.00
N PRO A 71 11.61 -15.86 -5.16
CA PRO A 71 10.75 -14.67 -5.29
C PRO A 71 9.59 -14.75 -4.29
N ILE A 72 9.03 -13.62 -3.84
CA ILE A 72 7.91 -13.61 -2.87
C ILE A 72 6.73 -14.46 -3.39
N MET A 73 6.49 -14.48 -4.70
CA MET A 73 5.39 -15.22 -5.33
C MET A 73 5.65 -16.72 -5.53
N TYR A 74 6.91 -17.15 -5.58
CA TYR A 74 7.29 -18.53 -5.98
C TYR A 74 8.18 -19.26 -4.97
N GLY A 75 8.67 -18.54 -3.96
CA GLY A 75 9.52 -19.09 -2.91
C GLY A 75 8.74 -19.89 -1.86
N PRO A 76 9.40 -20.84 -1.17
CA PRO A 76 8.89 -21.39 0.08
C PRO A 76 8.65 -20.25 1.08
N ILE A 77 7.82 -20.45 2.10
CA ILE A 77 7.67 -19.48 3.21
C ILE A 77 9.05 -19.35 3.88
N THR A 78 9.83 -18.34 3.50
CA THR A 78 11.30 -18.35 3.64
C THR A 78 11.79 -18.18 5.08
N LEU A 79 10.91 -17.73 5.99
CA LEU A 79 11.24 -17.51 7.39
C LEU A 79 10.32 -18.33 8.31
N PRO A 80 10.84 -19.25 9.15
CA PRO A 80 10.03 -20.10 10.03
C PRO A 80 9.23 -19.31 11.08
N TYR A 81 9.59 -18.05 11.33
CA TYR A 81 8.92 -17.12 12.24
C TYR A 81 7.82 -16.28 11.55
N LEU A 82 7.78 -16.29 10.21
CA LEU A 82 6.90 -15.43 9.41
C LEU A 82 5.40 -15.69 9.64
N PRO A 83 4.92 -16.94 9.85
CA PRO A 83 3.53 -17.16 10.19
C PRO A 83 3.12 -16.46 11.50
N LEU A 84 3.98 -16.47 12.52
CA LEU A 84 3.72 -15.81 13.81
C LEU A 84 3.78 -14.29 13.66
N PHE A 85 4.72 -13.79 12.87
CA PHE A 85 4.82 -12.37 12.55
C PHE A 85 3.59 -11.86 11.77
N MET A 86 3.13 -12.62 10.77
CA MET A 86 1.94 -12.27 9.98
C MET A 86 0.65 -12.32 10.80
N THR A 87 0.50 -13.31 11.71
CA THR A 87 -0.66 -13.34 12.62
C THR A 87 -0.65 -12.17 13.59
N LEU A 88 0.53 -11.78 14.11
CA LEU A 88 0.68 -10.61 14.96
C LEU A 88 0.34 -9.32 14.20
N ILE A 89 0.79 -9.16 12.95
CA ILE A 89 0.42 -8.03 12.10
C ILE A 89 -1.09 -8.01 11.85
N MET A 90 -1.71 -9.14 11.50
CA MET A 90 -3.16 -9.21 11.27
C MET A 90 -3.96 -8.86 12.52
N MET A 91 -3.51 -9.29 13.70
CA MET A 91 -4.12 -8.91 14.98
C MET A 91 -4.01 -7.40 15.23
N LEU A 92 -2.83 -6.82 15.00
CA LEU A 92 -2.62 -5.37 15.16
C LEU A 92 -3.44 -4.56 14.15
N LEU A 93 -3.50 -4.99 12.88
CA LEU A 93 -4.28 -4.33 11.85
C LEU A 93 -5.78 -4.38 12.17
N GLY A 94 -6.27 -5.55 12.62
CA GLY A 94 -7.65 -5.72 13.06
C GLY A 94 -7.99 -4.83 14.26
N TYR A 95 -7.09 -4.71 15.24
CA TYR A 95 -7.25 -3.78 16.35
C TYR A 95 -7.34 -2.32 15.88
N LEU A 96 -6.48 -1.93 14.93
CA LEU A 96 -6.46 -0.56 14.39
C LEU A 96 -7.73 -0.24 13.59
N ASP A 97 -8.27 -1.21 12.84
CA ASP A 97 -9.54 -1.07 12.10
C ASP A 97 -10.74 -0.95 13.04
N ILE A 98 -10.77 -1.69 14.16
CA ILE A 98 -11.80 -1.56 15.20
C ILE A 98 -11.73 -0.17 15.84
N TYR A 99 -10.52 0.27 16.22
CA TYR A 99 -10.31 1.59 16.82
C TYR A 99 -10.70 2.73 15.86
N ALA A 100 -10.38 2.60 14.57
CA ALA A 100 -10.77 3.58 13.56
C ALA A 100 -12.29 3.65 13.34
N LYS A 101 -13.01 2.52 13.48
CA LYS A 101 -14.48 2.50 13.43
C LYS A 101 -15.12 3.13 14.66
N ASP A 102 -14.58 2.86 15.84
CA ASP A 102 -15.09 3.40 17.10
C ASP A 102 -15.01 4.95 17.10
N ILE A 103 -13.89 5.51 16.62
CA ILE A 103 -13.75 6.96 16.43
C ILE A 103 -14.78 7.52 15.42
N GLN A 104 -15.04 6.81 14.32
CA GLN A 104 -16.02 7.24 13.33
C GLN A 104 -17.45 7.26 13.89
N GLU A 105 -17.78 6.33 14.79
CA GLU A 105 -19.10 6.21 15.41
C GLU A 105 -19.30 7.24 16.54
N GLU A 106 -18.25 7.51 17.33
CA GLU A 106 -18.30 8.45 18.46
C GLU A 106 -18.54 9.91 18.04
N GLU A 107 -17.99 10.35 16.90
CA GLU A 107 -18.06 11.76 16.48
C GLU A 107 -19.33 12.13 15.69
N ASN A 108 -20.27 11.19 15.46
CA ASN A 108 -21.56 11.44 14.78
C ASN A 108 -21.43 12.24 13.46
N VAL A 109 -20.34 12.05 12.71
CA VAL A 109 -20.10 12.74 11.44
C VAL A 109 -20.89 12.02 10.34
N GLY A 110 -22.22 12.02 10.49
CA GLY A 110 -23.16 11.65 9.45
C GLY A 110 -22.96 12.55 8.23
N ASP A 111 -22.69 11.93 7.10
CA ASP A 111 -22.70 12.49 5.74
C ASP A 111 -21.72 13.63 5.40
N ALA A 112 -21.04 14.24 6.38
CA ALA A 112 -20.06 15.31 6.17
C ALA A 112 -18.58 14.88 6.36
N PHE A 113 -18.31 13.57 6.30
CA PHE A 113 -16.93 13.06 6.33
C PHE A 113 -16.21 13.43 5.03
N LEU A 114 -15.12 14.20 5.13
CA LEU A 114 -14.19 14.40 4.02
C LEU A 114 -13.48 13.07 3.79
N PRO A 115 -13.65 12.41 2.62
CA PRO A 115 -13.01 11.13 2.37
C PRO A 115 -11.49 11.29 2.44
N GLY A 116 -10.85 10.59 3.38
CA GLY A 116 -9.39 10.61 3.59
C GLY A 116 -8.91 11.25 4.90
N ASP A 117 -9.79 11.90 5.68
CA ASP A 117 -9.44 12.45 7.00
C ASP A 117 -9.35 11.31 8.03
N CYS A 118 -8.16 10.71 8.14
CA CYS A 118 -7.82 9.89 9.29
C CYS A 118 -7.26 10.80 10.38
N PHE A 119 -7.82 10.75 11.59
CA PHE A 119 -7.44 11.53 12.76
C PHE A 119 -6.02 11.23 13.31
N TRP A 120 -5.14 10.65 12.48
CA TRP A 120 -3.78 10.27 12.80
C TRP A 120 -2.79 11.27 12.21
N ASP A 121 -2.61 12.39 12.91
CA ASP A 121 -1.58 13.41 12.62
C ASP A 121 -0.70 13.63 13.86
N PRO A 122 0.28 12.76 14.13
CA PRO A 122 1.16 12.89 15.29
C PRO A 122 2.05 14.14 15.22
N LEU A 123 2.32 14.64 14.01
CA LEU A 123 3.19 15.78 13.76
C LEU A 123 2.43 17.11 13.69
N LYS A 124 1.09 17.10 13.81
CA LYS A 124 0.21 18.28 13.80
C LYS A 124 0.44 19.20 12.59
N ILE A 125 0.91 18.66 11.47
CA ILE A 125 1.27 19.44 10.27
C ILE A 125 0.02 20.10 9.66
N LEU A 126 -1.15 19.50 9.87
CA LEU A 126 -2.43 20.00 9.37
C LEU A 126 -3.13 20.95 10.37
N GLN A 127 -2.62 21.11 11.59
CA GLN A 127 -3.18 22.02 12.59
C GLN A 127 -2.78 23.47 12.29
N GLY A 128 -3.76 24.30 11.91
CA GLY A 128 -3.56 25.73 11.60
C GLY A 128 -3.24 26.05 10.13
N ALA A 129 -3.13 25.05 9.25
CA ALA A 129 -2.89 25.26 7.83
C ALA A 129 -4.14 25.80 7.09
N PRO A 130 -3.98 26.70 6.11
CA PRO A 130 -5.09 27.19 5.29
C PRO A 130 -5.72 26.03 4.49
N SER A 131 -7.03 26.14 4.20
CA SER A 131 -7.79 25.09 3.49
C SER A 131 -7.20 24.71 2.13
N THR A 132 -6.56 25.66 1.45
CA THR A 132 -5.85 25.45 0.18
C THR A 132 -4.62 24.54 0.35
N MET A 133 -3.89 24.67 1.45
CA MET A 133 -2.72 23.83 1.73
C MET A 133 -3.13 22.40 2.05
N LYS A 134 -4.21 22.21 2.82
CA LYS A 134 -4.77 20.88 3.11
C LYS A 134 -5.16 20.16 1.83
N ARG A 135 -5.85 20.86 0.92
CA ARG A 135 -6.24 20.31 -0.37
C ARG A 135 -5.04 19.94 -1.25
N ASN A 136 -4.02 20.81 -1.30
CA ASN A 136 -2.79 20.50 -2.04
C ASN A 136 -2.07 19.26 -1.49
N MET A 137 -2.05 19.06 -0.17
CA MET A 137 -1.46 17.86 0.43
C MET A 137 -2.26 16.59 0.09
N GLN A 138 -3.59 16.65 0.16
CA GLN A 138 -4.46 15.54 -0.25
C GLN A 138 -4.30 15.19 -1.73
N GLU A 139 -4.16 16.19 -2.61
CA GLU A 139 -3.93 15.96 -4.04
C GLU A 139 -2.57 15.29 -4.31
N ARG A 140 -1.53 15.66 -3.55
CA ARG A 140 -0.20 15.01 -3.64
C ARG A 140 -0.24 13.57 -3.16
N GLU A 141 -0.94 13.31 -2.05
CA GLU A 141 -1.16 11.95 -1.54
C GLU A 141 -1.87 11.08 -2.59
N LEU A 142 -2.95 11.61 -3.17
CA LEU A 142 -3.72 10.90 -4.20
C LEU A 142 -2.87 10.59 -5.44
N PHE A 143 -2.07 11.56 -5.90
CA PHE A 143 -1.18 11.36 -7.04
C PHE A 143 -0.13 10.27 -6.78
N ASN A 144 0.53 10.31 -5.63
CA ASN A 144 1.51 9.29 -5.24
C ASN A 144 0.85 7.93 -5.03
N GLY A 145 -0.36 7.89 -4.47
CA GLY A 145 -1.15 6.66 -4.33
C GLY A 145 -1.45 5.99 -5.67
N ARG A 146 -1.87 6.75 -6.68
CA ARG A 146 -2.12 6.23 -8.04
C ARG A 146 -0.84 5.69 -8.69
N VAL A 147 0.26 6.44 -8.59
CA VAL A 147 1.57 5.99 -9.10
C VAL A 147 2.00 4.71 -8.40
N ALA A 148 1.81 4.61 -7.08
CA ALA A 148 2.15 3.41 -6.31
C ALA A 148 1.30 2.19 -6.70
N MET A 149 0.00 2.36 -6.98
CA MET A 149 -0.84 1.26 -7.48
C MET A 149 -0.31 0.70 -8.80
N VAL A 150 0.10 1.58 -9.73
CA VAL A 150 0.68 1.17 -11.02
C VAL A 150 2.04 0.52 -10.82
N ALA A 151 2.89 1.07 -9.95
CA ALA A 151 4.21 0.49 -9.63
C ALA A 151 4.08 -0.92 -9.03
N PHE A 152 3.14 -1.11 -8.10
CA PHE A 152 2.84 -2.43 -7.54
C PHE A 152 2.40 -3.43 -8.60
N ALA A 153 1.54 -3.01 -9.54
CA ALA A 153 1.13 -3.87 -10.65
C ALA A 153 2.31 -4.22 -11.58
N ALA A 154 3.23 -3.29 -11.82
CA ALA A 154 4.44 -3.54 -12.59
C ALA A 154 5.36 -4.54 -11.90
N PHE A 155 5.58 -4.40 -10.59
CA PHE A 155 6.35 -5.35 -9.77
C PHE A 155 5.80 -6.77 -9.87
N VAL A 156 4.48 -6.93 -9.72
CA VAL A 156 3.83 -8.23 -9.89
C VAL A 156 4.05 -8.78 -11.30
N PHE A 157 3.88 -7.96 -12.34
CA PHE A 157 4.08 -8.40 -13.72
C PHE A 157 5.54 -8.80 -14.01
N GLU A 158 6.51 -8.02 -13.53
CA GLU A 158 7.94 -8.27 -13.69
C GLU A 158 8.38 -9.58 -13.03
N GLU A 159 7.87 -9.87 -11.83
CA GLU A 159 8.15 -11.12 -11.13
C GLU A 159 7.48 -12.32 -11.80
N LEU A 160 6.24 -12.17 -12.30
CA LEU A 160 5.53 -13.22 -13.05
C LEU A 160 6.24 -13.59 -14.36
N THR A 161 6.86 -12.63 -15.06
CA THR A 161 7.56 -12.91 -16.31
C THR A 161 8.99 -13.40 -16.07
N SER A 162 9.72 -12.72 -15.19
CA SER A 162 11.15 -12.96 -14.98
C SER A 162 11.42 -14.13 -14.03
N HIS A 163 10.45 -14.49 -13.17
CA HIS A 163 10.59 -15.52 -12.13
C HIS A 163 11.81 -15.29 -11.21
N ARG A 164 12.20 -14.03 -11.03
CA ARG A 164 13.32 -13.58 -10.19
C ARG A 164 12.82 -12.48 -9.25
N ALA A 165 13.48 -12.34 -8.11
CA ALA A 165 13.24 -11.25 -7.18
C ALA A 165 13.44 -9.90 -7.87
N ILE A 166 12.64 -8.89 -7.50
CA ILE A 166 12.62 -7.57 -8.15
C ILE A 166 13.98 -6.90 -8.08
N ILE A 167 14.71 -7.13 -6.99
CA ILE A 167 16.06 -6.60 -6.78
C ILE A 167 17.13 -7.19 -7.71
N ASP A 168 16.89 -8.36 -8.31
CA ASP A 168 17.84 -9.09 -9.17
C ASP A 168 17.41 -9.08 -10.66
N ILE A 169 16.49 -8.17 -11.03
CA ILE A 169 16.08 -7.97 -12.42
C ILE A 169 17.10 -7.05 -13.12
N PRO A 170 17.66 -7.47 -14.28
CA PRO A 170 18.64 -6.67 -15.00
C PRO A 170 18.02 -5.33 -15.42
N GLY A 171 18.48 -4.24 -14.79
CA GLY A 171 17.96 -2.87 -14.96
C GLY A 171 17.58 -2.20 -13.64
N ASN A 172 17.00 -2.94 -12.69
CA ASN A 172 16.63 -2.44 -11.36
C ASN A 172 17.74 -2.62 -10.33
N GLU A 173 18.72 -3.49 -10.60
CA GLU A 173 19.90 -3.72 -9.76
C GLU A 173 20.62 -2.41 -9.37
N MET A 174 20.70 -1.45 -10.29
CA MET A 174 21.33 -0.14 -10.05
C MET A 174 20.63 0.70 -8.96
N LEU A 175 19.35 0.44 -8.67
CA LEU A 175 18.59 1.17 -7.64
C LEU A 175 18.80 0.60 -6.23
N PHE A 176 19.14 -0.68 -6.13
CA PHE A 176 19.20 -1.41 -4.85
C PHE A 176 20.61 -1.86 -4.47
N VAL A 177 21.59 -1.59 -5.33
CA VAL A 177 23.02 -1.74 -5.07
C VAL A 177 23.54 -0.45 -4.42
N PRO A 178 24.35 -0.53 -3.34
CA PRO A 178 24.89 0.67 -2.71
C PRO A 178 25.76 1.43 -3.71
N ALA A 179 25.67 2.77 -3.69
CA ALA A 179 26.22 3.63 -4.73
C ALA A 179 27.73 3.42 -5.03
N TYR A 180 28.53 2.96 -4.07
CA TYR A 180 29.96 2.70 -4.27
C TYR A 180 30.26 1.47 -5.13
N GLN A 181 29.28 0.58 -5.37
CA GLN A 181 29.41 -0.59 -6.24
C GLN A 181 28.95 -0.31 -7.67
N ILE A 182 28.42 0.90 -7.94
CA ILE A 182 28.04 1.31 -9.29
C ILE A 182 29.33 1.70 -10.04
N PRO A 183 29.63 1.10 -11.20
CA PRO A 183 30.90 1.33 -11.91
C PRO A 183 31.19 2.83 -12.16
N SER A 184 30.17 3.61 -12.55
CA SER A 184 30.33 5.05 -12.83
C SER A 184 30.58 5.91 -11.58
N VAL A 185 30.00 5.54 -10.44
CA VAL A 185 30.22 6.24 -9.17
C VAL A 185 31.55 5.82 -8.56
N GLN A 186 31.93 4.55 -8.71
CA GLN A 186 33.23 4.04 -8.29
C GLN A 186 34.36 4.74 -9.04
N GLU A 187 34.28 4.83 -10.38
CA GLU A 187 35.26 5.57 -11.19
C GLU A 187 35.34 7.06 -10.79
N TYR A 188 34.21 7.69 -10.46
CA TYR A 188 34.18 9.07 -9.98
C TYR A 188 34.85 9.22 -8.61
N LEU A 189 34.51 8.37 -7.64
CA LEU A 189 35.12 8.37 -6.30
C LEU A 189 36.62 8.06 -6.38
N ASP A 190 37.01 7.09 -7.20
CA ASP A 190 38.41 6.71 -7.41
C ASP A 190 39.23 7.87 -8.04
N SER A 191 38.60 8.65 -8.95
CA SER A 191 39.21 9.86 -9.53
C SER A 191 39.40 10.99 -8.51
N LEU A 192 38.52 11.09 -7.51
CA LEU A 192 38.58 12.12 -6.46
C LEU A 192 39.54 11.74 -5.32
N PHE A 193 39.67 10.45 -5.01
CA PHE A 193 40.47 9.97 -3.88
C PHE A 193 41.86 9.43 -4.28
N LEU A 194 42.24 9.51 -5.57
CA LEU A 194 43.56 9.12 -6.09
C LEU A 194 44.00 7.70 -5.68
N ILE A 195 43.05 6.77 -5.54
CA ILE A 195 43.34 5.40 -5.08
C ILE A 195 44.10 4.58 -6.14
N TYR A 196 44.13 5.04 -7.40
CA TYR A 196 44.87 4.42 -8.49
C TYR A 196 46.04 5.33 -8.96
N SER A 197 47.10 5.44 -8.14
CA SER A 197 48.41 5.93 -8.60
C SER A 197 49.49 4.87 -8.36
N SER A 198 49.46 3.83 -9.20
CA SER A 198 50.64 3.02 -9.59
C SER A 198 50.30 2.20 -10.83
#